data_AF-W0BAR8-F1
#
_entry.id   AF-W0BAR8-F1
#
_cell.length_a   1.000
_cell.length_b   1.000
_cell.length_c   1.000
_cell.angle_alpha   90.00
_cell.angle_beta   90.00
_cell.angle_gamma   90.00
#
_symmetry.space_group_name_H-M   'P 1'
#
loop_
_entity.id
_entity.type
_entity.pdbx_description
1 polymer ?
#
loop_
_entity_poly.entity_id
_entity_poly.type
_entity_poly.pdbx_seq_one_letter_code
_entity_poly.pdbx_strand_id
1 'polypeptide(L)'
;MKYIELPPGVDVLQQDSEGYHYFKYQENTYYLHTIVATAEKEIFYGHNGLSLYVGERCPRKDVLYAEYLSREGQPASWCKIYNGIQKGKDIDRMMQAQSWIVTTPLSTSRREKAEDARQEQRDDRRQKGPKSI
;
A
#
# COMPACT_ATOMS: atom_id res chain seq x y z
N MET A 1 0.00 -2.96 5.53
CA MET A 1 1.34 -2.37 5.42
C MET A 1 1.61 -1.56 6.67
N LYS A 2 2.79 -1.69 7.27
CA LYS A 2 3.22 -0.85 8.40
C LYS A 2 4.51 -0.12 8.01
N TYR A 3 4.66 1.10 8.51
CA TYR A 3 5.86 1.91 8.41
C TYR A 3 6.52 1.92 9.77
N ILE A 4 7.74 1.39 9.83
CA ILE A 4 8.53 1.28 11.05
C ILE A 4 9.66 2.30 10.94
N GLU A 5 9.75 3.23 11.89
CA GLU A 5 10.86 4.18 11.97
C GLU A 5 12.17 3.44 12.20
N LEU A 6 13.22 3.81 11.49
CA LEU A 6 14.56 3.29 11.70
C LEU A 6 15.34 4.26 12.58
N PRO A 7 16.08 3.76 13.59
CA PRO A 7 16.88 4.63 14.44
C PRO A 7 18.07 5.22 13.66
N PRO A 8 18.67 6.32 14.17
CA PRO A 8 19.82 6.95 13.53
C PRO A 8 20.98 5.95 13.31
N GLY A 9 21.55 5.96 12.11
CA GLY A 9 22.66 5.06 11.72
C GLY A 9 22.22 3.70 11.18
N VAL A 10 20.91 3.44 11.08
CA VAL A 10 20.37 2.25 10.40
C VAL A 10 19.83 2.64 9.03
N ASP A 11 20.64 2.38 8.01
CA ASP A 11 20.29 2.71 6.62
C ASP A 11 19.93 1.48 5.77
N VAL A 12 20.22 0.28 6.28
CA VAL A 12 20.04 -1.00 5.58
C VAL A 12 19.44 -2.04 6.53
N LEU A 13 18.52 -2.84 6.00
CA LEU A 13 17.96 -4.00 6.67
C LEU A 13 18.71 -5.26 6.25
N GLN A 14 18.95 -6.14 7.22
CA GLN A 14 19.50 -7.47 7.00
C GLN A 14 18.37 -8.48 6.96
N GLN A 15 18.63 -9.64 6.34
CA GLN A 15 17.70 -10.75 6.27
C GLN A 15 18.38 -12.00 6.84
N ASP A 16 17.68 -12.76 7.67
CA ASP A 16 18.20 -14.02 8.20
C ASP A 16 17.97 -15.20 7.22
N SER A 17 18.39 -16.40 7.62
CA SER A 17 18.22 -17.62 6.81
C SER A 17 16.76 -18.03 6.61
N GLU A 18 15.86 -17.58 7.48
CA GLU A 18 14.42 -17.87 7.41
C GLU A 18 13.65 -16.83 6.59
N GLY A 19 14.30 -15.72 6.24
CA GLY A 19 13.75 -14.65 5.42
C GLY A 19 13.20 -13.46 6.22
N TYR A 20 13.38 -13.42 7.54
CA TYR A 20 12.93 -12.30 8.37
C TYR A 20 13.88 -11.11 8.27
N HIS A 21 13.29 -9.93 8.11
CA HIS A 21 14.02 -8.68 8.03
C HIS A 21 14.29 -8.13 9.43
N TYR A 22 15.52 -7.69 9.66
CA TYR A 22 15.96 -7.12 10.93
C TYR A 22 16.98 -6.01 10.73
N PHE A 23 17.24 -5.25 11.78
CA PHE A 23 18.40 -4.36 11.86
C PHE A 23 19.11 -4.54 13.18
N LYS A 24 20.40 -4.19 13.20
CA LYS A 24 21.19 -4.11 14.42
C LYS A 24 21.26 -2.66 14.86
N TYR A 25 20.99 -2.40 16.12
CA TYR A 25 21.12 -1.08 16.70
C TYR A 25 21.73 -1.22 18.09
N GLN A 26 22.86 -0.54 18.29
CA GLN A 26 23.73 -0.76 19.44
C GLN A 26 24.12 -2.25 19.54
N GLU A 27 23.91 -2.88 20.69
CA GLU A 27 24.24 -4.28 20.97
C GLU A 27 23.06 -5.24 20.69
N ASN A 28 21.91 -4.72 20.23
CA ASN A 28 20.67 -5.47 20.08
C ASN A 28 20.30 -5.69 18.61
N THR A 29 19.63 -6.81 18.34
CA THR A 29 19.05 -7.15 17.04
C THR A 29 17.53 -6.99 17.12
N TYR A 30 16.97 -6.20 16.23
CA TYR A 30 15.54 -5.88 16.20
C TYR A 30 14.91 -6.41 14.91
N TYR A 31 14.01 -7.39 15.06
CA TYR A 31 13.25 -7.96 13.96
C TYR A 31 11.99 -7.15 13.67
N LEU A 32 11.73 -6.87 12.39
CA LEU A 32 10.59 -6.04 11.99
C LEU A 32 9.25 -6.70 12.33
N HIS A 33 9.13 -8.02 12.20
CA HIS A 33 7.91 -8.74 12.57
C HIS A 33 7.62 -8.63 14.09
N THR A 34 8.65 -8.75 14.92
CA THR A 34 8.54 -8.61 16.39
C THR A 34 8.17 -7.19 16.79
N ILE A 35 8.78 -6.19 16.14
CA ILE A 35 8.44 -4.78 16.35
C ILE A 35 6.96 -4.53 16.06
N VAL A 36 6.45 -5.04 14.92
CA VAL A 36 5.04 -4.87 14.55
C VAL A 36 4.11 -5.62 15.50
N ALA A 37 4.48 -6.80 15.95
CA ALA A 37 3.67 -7.62 16.85
C ALA A 37 3.57 -7.03 18.26
N THR A 38 4.59 -6.30 18.71
CA THR A 38 4.69 -5.75 20.08
C THR A 38 4.41 -4.26 20.17
N ALA A 39 4.25 -3.56 19.05
CA ALA A 39 3.92 -2.15 19.04
C ALA A 39 2.53 -1.88 19.63
N GLU A 40 2.46 -0.94 20.57
CA GLU A 40 1.22 -0.48 21.20
C GLU A 40 0.93 0.95 20.76
N LYS A 41 -0.30 1.23 20.32
CA LYS A 41 -0.74 2.59 19.93
C LYS A 41 0.23 3.27 18.95
N GLU A 42 0.70 2.52 17.95
CA GLU A 42 1.67 2.95 16.94
C GLU A 42 3.09 3.25 17.43
N ILE A 43 3.46 2.82 18.65
CA ILE A 43 4.80 3.00 19.18
C ILE A 43 5.35 1.65 19.63
N PHE A 44 6.57 1.36 19.22
CA PHE A 44 7.37 0.26 19.75
C PHE A 44 8.36 0.78 20.77
N TYR A 45 8.40 0.13 21.94
CA TYR A 45 9.39 0.38 22.98
C TYR A 45 10.35 -0.80 23.04
N GLY A 46 11.57 -0.57 22.58
CA GLY A 46 12.66 -1.54 22.65
C GLY A 46 13.46 -1.41 23.94
N HIS A 47 14.38 -2.35 24.12
CA HIS A 47 15.43 -2.23 25.15
C HIS A 47 16.27 -0.95 24.94
N ASN A 48 16.91 -0.48 26.01
CA ASN A 48 17.76 0.73 26.04
C ASN A 48 17.02 2.05 25.75
N GLY A 49 15.70 2.10 26.00
CA GLY A 49 14.91 3.32 25.80
C GLY A 49 14.66 3.67 24.33
N LEU A 50 14.89 2.71 23.41
CA LEU A 50 14.58 2.88 22.00
C LEU A 50 13.06 3.00 21.83
N SER A 51 12.61 4.10 21.24
CA SER A 51 11.21 4.30 20.87
C SER A 51 11.12 4.52 19.36
N LEU A 52 10.32 3.71 18.69
CA LEU A 52 10.14 3.75 17.24
C LEU A 52 8.66 3.91 16.91
N TYR A 53 8.37 4.74 15.90
CA TYR A 53 7.03 4.79 15.33
C TYR A 53 6.75 3.53 14.50
N VAL A 54 5.55 2.96 14.66
CA VAL A 54 5.06 1.78 13.93
C VAL A 54 3.60 1.98 13.56
N GLY A 55 3.32 2.55 12.39
CA GLY A 55 1.96 2.88 11.99
C GLY A 55 1.61 2.52 10.56
N GLU A 56 0.37 2.74 10.16
CA GLU A 56 -0.09 2.44 8.79
C GLU A 56 0.20 3.57 7.80
N ARG A 57 0.48 4.77 8.33
CA ARG A 57 0.76 5.96 7.54
C ARG A 57 2.20 6.36 7.74
N CYS A 58 2.93 6.58 6.65
CA CYS A 58 4.30 7.09 6.72
C CYS A 58 4.27 8.56 7.18
N PRO A 59 4.89 8.90 8.32
CA PRO A 59 5.02 10.29 8.73
C PRO A 59 5.89 11.09 7.75
N ARG A 60 5.51 12.34 7.47
CA ARG A 60 6.30 13.27 6.65
C ARG A 60 7.43 13.88 7.48
N LYS A 61 8.40 13.07 7.85
CA LYS A 61 9.58 13.47 8.62
C LYS A 61 10.85 13.09 7.87
N ASP A 62 11.93 13.83 8.11
CA ASP A 62 13.24 13.53 7.55
C ASP A 62 13.92 12.39 8.31
N VAL A 63 13.28 11.23 8.27
CA VAL A 63 13.71 9.99 8.95
C VAL A 63 13.45 8.83 7.99
N LEU A 64 14.27 7.78 8.11
CA LEU A 64 14.07 6.56 7.36
C LEU A 64 12.97 5.70 7.98
N TYR A 65 12.11 5.17 7.13
CA TYR A 65 11.04 4.25 7.48
C TYR A 65 11.19 2.97 6.66
N ALA A 66 11.08 1.82 7.32
CA ALA A 66 10.89 0.54 6.67
C ALA A 66 9.38 0.34 6.39
N GLU A 67 9.02 0.31 5.11
CA GLU A 67 7.71 -0.10 4.65
C GLU A 67 7.66 -1.65 4.64
N TYR A 68 6.92 -2.21 5.59
CA TYR A 68 6.92 -3.63 5.91
C TYR A 68 5.52 -4.23 5.78
N LEU A 69 5.40 -5.31 5.00
CA LEU A 69 4.17 -6.08 4.89
C LEU A 69 4.16 -7.24 5.89
N SER A 70 3.60 -7.01 7.08
CA SER A 70 3.44 -8.08 8.06
C SER A 70 2.55 -9.21 7.52
N ARG A 71 2.97 -10.45 7.75
CA ARG A 71 2.17 -11.67 7.60
C ARG A 71 2.30 -12.47 8.90
N GLU A 72 1.18 -12.91 9.45
CA GLU A 72 1.21 -13.72 10.67
C GLU A 72 1.93 -15.05 10.40
N GLY A 73 2.94 -15.34 11.21
CA GLY A 73 3.69 -16.59 11.17
C GLY A 73 4.53 -16.83 9.92
N GLN A 74 4.80 -15.80 9.09
CA GLN A 74 5.60 -15.94 7.87
C GLN A 74 6.54 -14.74 7.65
N PRO A 75 7.72 -14.97 7.03
CA PRO A 75 8.59 -13.88 6.60
C PRO A 75 7.88 -13.01 5.56
N ALA A 76 8.03 -11.69 5.69
CA ALA A 76 7.51 -10.76 4.69
C ALA A 76 8.32 -10.89 3.40
N SER A 77 7.65 -11.16 2.29
CA SER A 77 8.28 -11.15 0.96
C SER A 77 8.56 -9.73 0.45
N TRP A 78 8.09 -8.70 1.17
CA TRP A 78 8.22 -7.31 0.76
C TRP A 78 8.62 -6.42 1.93
N CYS A 79 9.82 -5.86 1.81
CA CYS A 79 10.29 -4.78 2.66
C CYS A 79 11.06 -3.78 1.81
N LYS A 80 10.84 -2.48 2.04
CA LYS A 80 11.60 -1.43 1.38
C LYS A 80 11.76 -0.21 2.28
N ILE A 81 12.94 0.40 2.22
CA ILE A 81 13.28 1.58 3.02
C ILE A 81 12.96 2.84 2.21
N TYR A 82 12.38 3.84 2.87
CA TYR A 82 12.10 5.15 2.29
C TYR A 82 12.44 6.25 3.29
N ASN A 83 12.84 7.42 2.79
CA ASN A 83 12.78 8.64 3.57
C ASN A 83 11.32 9.12 3.66
N GLY A 84 10.87 9.53 4.86
CA GLY A 84 9.49 9.93 5.11
C GLY A 84 9.03 11.14 4.27
N ILE A 85 9.91 12.11 4.02
CA ILE A 85 9.61 13.26 3.13
C ILE A 85 9.43 12.77 1.69
N GLN A 86 10.32 11.90 1.20
CA GLN A 86 10.24 11.38 -0.16
C GLN A 86 8.96 10.56 -0.37
N LYS A 87 8.64 9.64 0.55
CA LYS A 87 7.42 8.85 0.49
C LYS A 87 6.17 9.72 0.56
N GLY A 88 6.20 10.78 1.38
CA GLY A 88 5.12 11.77 1.45
C GLY A 88 4.85 12.42 0.09
N LYS A 89 5.91 12.85 -0.62
CA LYS A 89 5.80 13.43 -1.97
C LYS A 89 5.27 12.43 -3.00
N ASP A 90 5.70 11.16 -2.92
CA ASP A 90 5.23 10.11 -3.83
C ASP A 90 3.73 9.84 -3.64
N ILE A 91 3.26 9.80 -2.39
CA ILE A 91 1.83 9.65 -2.06
C ILE A 91 1.03 10.86 -2.56
N ASP A 92 1.52 12.09 -2.34
CA ASP A 92 0.87 13.30 -2.84
C ASP A 92 0.74 13.28 -4.36
N ARG A 93 1.81 12.90 -5.07
CA ARG A 93 1.81 12.78 -6.52
C ARG A 93 0.84 11.70 -7.01
N MET A 94 0.75 10.55 -6.32
CA MET A 94 -0.21 9.50 -6.64
C MET A 94 -1.65 9.96 -6.45
N MET A 95 -1.95 10.66 -5.35
CA MET A 95 -3.28 11.21 -5.07
C MET A 95 -3.67 12.29 -6.09
N GLN A 96 -2.72 13.15 -6.46
CA GLN A 96 -2.92 14.11 -7.54
C GLN A 96 -3.17 13.40 -8.88
N ALA A 97 -2.41 12.36 -9.23
CA ALA A 97 -2.66 11.58 -10.45
C ALA A 97 -4.02 10.87 -10.44
N GLN A 98 -4.48 10.35 -9.30
CA GLN A 98 -5.82 9.78 -9.14
C GLN A 98 -6.93 10.83 -9.22
N SER A 99 -6.67 12.08 -8.84
CA SER A 99 -7.65 13.17 -9.01
C SER A 99 -7.95 13.50 -10.48
N TRP A 100 -7.07 13.12 -11.42
CA TRP A 100 -7.35 13.15 -12.85
C TRP A 100 -8.12 11.92 -13.35
N ILE A 101 -8.11 10.83 -12.60
CA ILE A 101 -8.97 9.65 -12.80
C ILE A 101 -10.28 9.86 -12.02
N VAL A 102 -10.90 11.03 -12.16
CA VAL A 102 -12.35 11.13 -12.05
C VAL A 102 -12.88 10.70 -13.41
N THR A 103 -12.92 9.39 -13.65
CA THR A 103 -13.82 8.84 -14.67
C THR A 103 -15.23 9.10 -14.16
N THR A 104 -15.75 10.25 -14.58
CA THR A 104 -17.16 10.65 -14.71
C THR A 104 -18.15 9.71 -14.02
N PRO A 105 -18.95 10.16 -13.03
CA PRO A 105 -20.17 9.45 -12.70
C PRO A 105 -20.97 9.30 -14.02
N LEU A 106 -21.33 8.07 -14.39
CA LEU A 106 -22.21 7.86 -15.54
C LEU A 106 -23.50 8.65 -15.27
N SER A 107 -23.62 9.83 -15.88
CA SER A 107 -24.88 10.56 -15.88
C SER A 107 -25.94 9.64 -16.48
N THR A 108 -27.08 9.50 -15.80
CA THR A 108 -28.26 8.71 -16.19
C THR A 108 -28.59 8.78 -17.68
N SER A 109 -28.37 9.94 -18.32
CA SER A 109 -28.57 10.17 -19.76
C SER A 109 -27.72 9.29 -20.71
N ARG A 110 -26.51 8.84 -20.31
CA ARG A 110 -25.72 7.88 -21.11
C ARG A 110 -26.18 6.43 -20.93
N ARG A 111 -26.86 6.13 -19.82
CA ARG A 111 -27.41 4.81 -19.52
C ARG A 111 -28.64 4.55 -20.39
N GLU A 112 -29.53 5.53 -20.51
CA GLU A 112 -30.65 5.50 -21.46
C GLU A 112 -30.17 5.34 -22.90
N LYS A 113 -29.18 6.12 -23.36
CA LYS A 113 -28.63 5.97 -24.72
C LYS A 113 -28.01 4.59 -24.99
N ALA A 114 -27.41 3.96 -23.98
CA ALA A 114 -26.84 2.62 -24.11
C ALA A 114 -27.92 1.52 -24.06
N GLU A 115 -29.04 1.76 -23.38
CA GLU A 115 -30.21 0.88 -23.39
C GLU A 115 -31.01 1.02 -24.69
N ASP A 116 -31.22 2.23 -25.20
CA ASP A 116 -31.85 2.48 -26.50
C ASP A 116 -31.07 1.82 -27.65
N ALA A 117 -29.73 1.95 -27.65
CA ALA A 117 -28.89 1.28 -28.65
C ALA A 117 -28.97 -0.26 -28.58
N ARG A 118 -29.21 -0.83 -27.39
CA ARG A 118 -29.41 -2.28 -27.22
C ARG A 118 -30.82 -2.72 -27.63
N GLN A 119 -31.81 -1.85 -27.46
CA GLN A 119 -33.18 -2.09 -27.89
C GLN A 119 -33.27 -2.07 -29.43
N GLU A 120 -32.65 -1.08 -30.07
CA GLU A 120 -32.61 -0.95 -31.53
C GLU A 120 -31.93 -2.17 -32.20
N GLN A 121 -30.85 -2.70 -31.61
CA GLN A 121 -30.23 -3.95 -32.09
C GLN A 121 -31.13 -5.18 -31.91
N ARG A 122 -31.97 -5.23 -30.88
CA ARG A 122 -32.92 -6.34 -30.68
C ARG A 122 -34.06 -6.29 -31.69
N ASP A 123 -34.54 -5.08 -32.01
CA ASP A 123 -35.62 -4.88 -32.96
C ASP A 123 -35.18 -5.13 -34.41
N ASP A 124 -33.96 -4.72 -34.80
CA ASP A 124 -33.38 -5.06 -36.11
C ASP A 124 -33.23 -6.58 -36.28
N ARG A 125 -32.88 -7.29 -35.20
CA ARG A 125 -32.76 -8.76 -35.19
C ARG A 125 -34.10 -9.48 -35.28
N ARG A 126 -35.18 -8.86 -34.79
CA ARG A 126 -36.56 -9.36 -34.93
C ARG A 126 -37.12 -9.12 -36.33
N GLN A 127 -36.84 -7.97 -36.94
CA GLN A 127 -37.33 -7.65 -38.28
C GLN A 127 -36.62 -8.44 -39.39
N LYS A 128 -35.32 -8.74 -39.26
CA LYS A 128 -34.58 -9.45 -40.31
C LYS A 128 -34.76 -10.97 -40.32
N GLY A 129 -35.43 -11.54 -39.31
CA GLY A 129 -35.61 -12.97 -39.14
C GLY A 129 -34.28 -13.74 -39.00
N PRO A 130 -34.28 -15.01 -38.58
CA PRO A 130 -33.08 -15.83 -38.69
C PRO A 130 -32.78 -15.99 -40.19
N LYS A 131 -31.57 -15.60 -40.61
CA LYS A 131 -31.05 -16.02 -41.92
C LYS A 131 -30.94 -17.54 -41.89
N SER A 132 -31.95 -18.21 -42.42
CA SER A 132 -31.88 -19.61 -42.82
C SER A 132 -30.66 -19.76 -43.74
N ILE A 133 -29.80 -20.70 -43.39
CA ILE A 133 -28.61 -21.12 -44.15
C ILE A 133 -29.03 -21.52 -45.58
#